data_AF-K9XQV0-F1
#
_entry.id   AF-K9XQV0-F1
#
_cell.length_a   1.000
_cell.length_b   1.000
_cell.length_c   1.000
_cell.angle_alpha   90.00
_cell.angle_beta   90.00
_cell.angle_gamma   90.00
#
_symmetry.space_group_name_H-M   'P 1'
#
loop_
_entity.id
_entity.type
_entity.pdbx_description
1 polymer ?
#
loop_
_entity_poly.entity_id
_entity_poly.type
_entity_poly.pdbx_seq_one_letter_code
_entity_poly.pdbx_strand_id
1 'polypeptide(L)'
;MTNMMISILPNLSLYIAQALDQQVYSALGSDLGSSLLNLLKAIGILILGLIVASVVKGIIKGLLNKTSIDNRIAAWLTGQRGGETIPIEDWIANLAYWLIILFAVVGFLNALQLEAVSQPLNSLLNQVTSFLPKILGAAFLLGIAWVLATVVKLVVTRGLGALRIDERLGQSPRDSSDFALSDTIGNALYWFIFLLFLPSILSTLQLEGTLRPVQNLLDQILGILPNILAAILIGAVGWFIAQIVRRLVTNLLSATGVDRVGERFGLSNLGGRQSLSWIIGTIVYVLILIPTAIAALEALNIAAISLPAINMLNQVLNLVPKLFAAGVVLVGFYIVGKFVSDLVTNILTSIGFNNFFQWLGISTPPPRTTTPFSTSPMVGGTEQPTVIQTEPTVTSKTPSELAGIIVLVAIMLVAALTAVDILQIQALQSVIGVILVIAGQIFLGLVVFAIGLYLANLAYNLIISSGTRQARILAQTARISIITLISAMALQQMGVAPDIVNLAFGLLVGGIAVAIALAFGLGGREVAGEQLRSWLNSFKNR
;
A
#
# COMPACT_ATOMS: atom_id res chain seq x y z
N MET A 1 -34.04 84.39 -47.20
CA MET A 1 -33.10 83.58 -48.00
C MET A 1 -33.36 82.10 -47.75
N THR A 2 -34.60 81.69 -48.03
CA THR A 2 -35.16 80.34 -47.79
C THR A 2 -35.17 79.55 -49.11
N ASN A 3 -34.20 79.82 -49.99
CA ASN A 3 -34.17 79.34 -51.39
C ASN A 3 -32.79 78.81 -51.84
N MET A 4 -31.85 78.56 -50.93
CA MET A 4 -30.55 77.94 -51.27
C MET A 4 -30.25 76.61 -50.55
N MET A 5 -31.13 76.12 -49.67
CA MET A 5 -30.99 74.80 -49.01
C MET A 5 -31.87 73.69 -49.62
N ILE A 6 -32.61 73.97 -50.70
CA ILE A 6 -33.54 73.01 -51.37
C ILE A 6 -33.03 72.59 -52.76
N SER A 7 -31.78 72.90 -53.13
CA SER A 7 -31.21 72.51 -54.42
C SER A 7 -30.15 71.39 -54.36
N ILE A 8 -29.86 70.85 -53.16
CA ILE A 8 -28.82 69.80 -52.99
C ILE A 8 -29.44 68.40 -52.75
N LEU A 9 -30.73 68.32 -52.42
CA LEU A 9 -31.43 67.05 -52.15
C LEU A 9 -31.79 66.19 -53.40
N PRO A 10 -32.03 66.71 -54.63
CA PRO A 10 -32.42 65.86 -55.76
C PRO A 10 -31.27 65.10 -56.43
N ASN A 11 -30.02 65.50 -56.20
CA ASN A 11 -28.85 64.94 -56.90
C ASN A 11 -28.14 63.81 -56.12
N LEU A 12 -28.45 63.63 -54.82
CA LEU A 12 -27.88 62.55 -54.01
C LEU A 12 -28.45 61.18 -54.40
N SER A 13 -29.75 61.08 -54.69
CA SER A 13 -30.37 59.82 -55.11
C SER A 13 -29.89 59.35 -56.48
N LEU A 14 -29.59 60.28 -57.39
CA LEU A 14 -29.13 59.99 -58.75
C LEU A 14 -27.65 59.54 -58.75
N TYR A 15 -26.81 60.14 -57.89
CA TYR A 15 -25.44 59.68 -57.67
C TYR A 15 -25.38 58.32 -56.95
N ILE A 16 -26.25 58.09 -55.96
CA ILE A 16 -26.32 56.80 -55.25
C ILE A 16 -26.85 55.70 -56.19
N ALA A 17 -27.83 55.98 -57.04
CA ALA A 17 -28.34 55.02 -58.02
C ALA A 17 -27.28 54.67 -59.08
N GLN A 18 -26.53 55.64 -59.62
CA GLN A 18 -25.46 55.37 -60.57
C GLN A 18 -24.24 54.66 -59.93
N ALA A 19 -23.93 54.97 -58.67
CA ALA A 19 -22.86 54.28 -57.94
C ALA A 19 -23.24 52.82 -57.60
N LEU A 20 -24.49 52.57 -57.19
CA LEU A 20 -25.00 51.23 -56.92
C LEU A 20 -25.09 50.38 -58.19
N ASP A 21 -25.53 50.96 -59.31
CA ASP A 21 -25.67 50.21 -60.57
C ASP A 21 -24.30 49.77 -61.11
N GLN A 22 -23.31 50.68 -61.14
CA GLN A 22 -21.95 50.30 -61.58
C GLN A 22 -21.25 49.32 -60.63
N GLN A 23 -21.39 49.46 -59.31
CA GLN A 23 -20.81 48.50 -58.36
C GLN A 23 -21.50 47.13 -58.41
N VAL A 24 -22.81 47.09 -58.60
CA VAL A 24 -23.57 45.82 -58.66
C VAL A 24 -23.36 45.10 -59.98
N TYR A 25 -23.33 45.80 -61.12
CA TYR A 25 -23.06 45.16 -62.42
C TYR A 25 -21.60 44.69 -62.54
N SER A 26 -20.63 45.44 -62.00
CA SER A 26 -19.24 44.98 -61.97
C SER A 26 -19.05 43.81 -61.01
N ALA A 27 -19.68 43.83 -59.82
CA ALA A 27 -19.63 42.72 -58.87
C ALA A 27 -20.33 41.45 -59.38
N LEU A 28 -21.52 41.57 -59.98
CA LEU A 28 -22.25 40.40 -60.51
C LEU A 28 -21.63 39.87 -61.80
N GLY A 29 -21.15 40.74 -62.69
CA GLY A 29 -20.59 40.34 -63.98
C GLY A 29 -19.26 39.60 -63.88
N SER A 30 -18.34 40.07 -63.02
CA SER A 30 -17.03 39.43 -62.86
C SER A 30 -17.10 38.13 -62.05
N ASP A 31 -17.98 38.08 -61.03
CA ASP A 31 -18.04 36.97 -60.11
C ASP A 31 -18.81 35.76 -60.68
N LEU A 32 -19.89 36.01 -61.42
CA LEU A 32 -20.61 34.95 -62.14
C LEU A 32 -19.78 34.34 -63.26
N GLY A 33 -19.04 35.17 -64.01
CA GLY A 33 -18.16 34.69 -65.10
C GLY A 33 -17.01 33.81 -64.58
N SER A 34 -16.38 34.22 -63.48
CA SER A 34 -15.30 33.44 -62.86
C SER A 34 -15.81 32.14 -62.22
N SER A 35 -16.99 32.17 -61.59
CA SER A 35 -17.63 30.99 -60.99
C SER A 35 -18.04 29.95 -62.04
N LEU A 36 -18.61 30.38 -63.17
CA LEU A 36 -18.94 29.49 -64.29
C LEU A 36 -17.68 28.87 -64.89
N LEU A 37 -16.59 29.64 -65.03
CA LEU A 37 -15.32 29.13 -65.52
C LEU A 37 -14.69 28.11 -64.56
N ASN A 38 -14.74 28.37 -63.26
CA ASN A 38 -14.26 27.45 -62.22
C ASN A 38 -15.09 26.15 -62.19
N LEU A 39 -16.40 26.24 -62.40
CA LEU A 39 -17.28 25.08 -62.50
C LEU A 39 -16.95 24.21 -63.71
N LEU A 40 -16.68 24.81 -64.87
CA LEU A 40 -16.21 24.08 -66.05
C LEU A 40 -14.84 23.43 -65.83
N LYS A 41 -13.89 24.14 -65.23
CA LYS A 41 -12.57 23.59 -64.86
C LYS A 41 -12.71 22.40 -63.91
N ALA A 42 -13.55 22.53 -62.88
CA ALA A 42 -13.80 21.48 -61.91
C ALA A 42 -14.38 20.23 -62.60
N ILE A 43 -15.45 20.37 -63.38
CA ILE A 43 -16.05 19.25 -64.14
C ILE A 43 -15.01 18.59 -65.05
N GLY A 44 -14.16 19.38 -65.72
CA GLY A 44 -13.06 18.88 -66.51
C GLY A 44 -12.08 18.00 -65.72
N ILE A 45 -11.69 18.43 -64.52
CA ILE A 45 -10.80 17.67 -63.62
C ILE A 45 -11.45 16.34 -63.19
N LEU A 46 -12.75 16.35 -62.87
CA LEU A 46 -13.45 15.15 -62.43
C LEU A 46 -13.56 14.10 -63.55
N ILE A 47 -13.93 14.51 -64.76
CA ILE A 47 -14.03 13.61 -65.93
C ILE A 47 -12.65 13.01 -66.24
N LEU A 48 -11.61 13.84 -66.27
CA LEU A 48 -10.25 13.39 -66.53
C LEU A 48 -9.78 12.40 -65.45
N GLY A 49 -10.10 12.67 -64.19
CA GLY A 49 -9.79 11.78 -63.08
C GLY A 49 -10.46 10.40 -63.17
N LEU A 50 -11.73 10.32 -63.59
CA LEU A 50 -12.45 9.05 -63.79
C LEU A 50 -11.83 8.19 -64.90
N ILE A 51 -11.39 8.83 -65.99
CA ILE A 51 -10.71 8.15 -67.10
C ILE A 51 -9.37 7.61 -66.61
N VAL A 52 -8.55 8.44 -65.95
CA VAL A 52 -7.24 8.04 -65.41
C VAL A 52 -7.39 6.90 -64.40
N ALA A 53 -8.36 6.99 -63.47
CA ALA A 53 -8.62 5.96 -62.48
C ALA A 53 -8.91 4.60 -63.13
N SER A 54 -9.77 4.59 -64.16
CA SER A 54 -10.17 3.36 -64.87
C SER A 54 -8.98 2.72 -65.59
N VAL A 55 -8.15 3.54 -66.25
CA VAL A 55 -6.94 3.06 -66.94
C VAL A 55 -5.93 2.48 -65.94
N VAL A 56 -5.65 3.20 -64.86
CA VAL A 56 -4.67 2.75 -63.85
C VAL A 56 -5.15 1.47 -63.15
N LYS A 57 -6.45 1.34 -62.85
CA LYS A 57 -7.03 0.09 -62.32
C LYS A 57 -6.74 -1.09 -63.24
N GLY A 58 -6.95 -0.92 -64.55
CA GLY A 58 -6.67 -1.96 -65.55
C GLY A 58 -5.20 -2.37 -65.58
N ILE A 59 -4.29 -1.39 -65.53
CA ILE A 59 -2.84 -1.64 -65.49
C ILE A 59 -2.44 -2.40 -64.21
N ILE A 60 -2.89 -1.93 -63.04
CA ILE A 60 -2.56 -2.56 -61.74
C ILE A 60 -3.10 -3.99 -61.71
N LYS A 61 -4.37 -4.21 -62.07
CA LYS A 61 -4.94 -5.55 -62.14
C LYS A 61 -4.16 -6.46 -63.08
N GLY A 62 -3.77 -5.95 -64.26
CA GLY A 62 -2.97 -6.71 -65.23
C GLY A 62 -1.57 -7.08 -64.73
N LEU A 63 -0.93 -6.21 -63.94
CA LEU A 63 0.37 -6.49 -63.34
C LEU A 63 0.27 -7.48 -62.18
N LEU A 64 -0.73 -7.33 -61.31
CA LEU A 64 -0.90 -8.22 -60.16
C LEU A 64 -1.29 -9.63 -60.59
N ASN A 65 -2.17 -9.78 -61.59
CA ASN A 65 -2.58 -11.09 -62.10
C ASN A 65 -1.43 -11.87 -62.77
N LYS A 66 -0.35 -11.18 -63.20
CA LYS A 66 0.89 -11.85 -63.64
C LYS A 66 1.71 -12.41 -62.48
N THR A 67 1.42 -12.01 -61.25
CA THR A 67 2.13 -12.44 -60.05
C THR A 67 1.30 -13.50 -59.34
N SER A 68 1.86 -14.68 -59.09
CA SER A 68 1.17 -15.79 -58.40
C SER A 68 1.00 -15.57 -56.89
N ILE A 69 0.82 -14.31 -56.47
CA ILE A 69 0.73 -13.91 -55.07
C ILE A 69 -0.50 -14.56 -54.43
N ASP A 70 -1.62 -14.57 -55.14
CA ASP A 70 -2.91 -15.09 -54.65
C ASP A 70 -2.81 -16.60 -54.37
N ASN A 71 -2.17 -17.34 -55.28
CA ASN A 71 -1.95 -18.79 -55.12
C ASN A 71 -1.02 -19.11 -53.93
N ARG A 72 0.00 -18.27 -53.68
CA ARG A 72 0.96 -18.47 -52.57
C ARG A 72 0.34 -18.16 -51.22
N ILE A 73 -0.50 -17.13 -51.15
CA ILE A 73 -1.18 -16.71 -49.92
C ILE A 73 -2.32 -17.68 -49.59
N ALA A 74 -3.11 -18.10 -50.58
CA ALA A 74 -4.16 -19.11 -50.39
C ALA A 74 -3.58 -20.43 -49.87
N ALA A 75 -2.45 -20.90 -50.44
CA ALA A 75 -1.79 -22.12 -49.98
C ALA A 75 -1.31 -22.06 -48.52
N TRP A 76 -0.92 -20.88 -48.03
CA TRP A 76 -0.48 -20.68 -46.65
C TRP A 76 -1.65 -20.58 -45.66
N LEU A 77 -2.77 -19.96 -46.06
CA LEU A 77 -3.92 -19.72 -45.18
C LEU A 77 -4.87 -20.92 -45.07
N THR A 78 -5.17 -21.60 -46.18
CA THR A 78 -6.18 -22.67 -46.18
C THR A 78 -5.57 -24.06 -46.15
N GLY A 79 -4.24 -24.21 -46.32
CA GLY A 79 -3.52 -25.49 -46.29
C GLY A 79 -3.96 -26.49 -47.37
N GLN A 80 -4.97 -26.14 -48.17
CA GLN A 80 -5.60 -26.96 -49.17
C GLN A 80 -5.37 -26.30 -50.52
N ARG A 81 -4.64 -26.99 -51.40
CA ARG A 81 -4.42 -26.58 -52.79
C ARG A 81 -5.76 -26.64 -53.52
N GLY A 82 -6.53 -25.55 -53.48
CA GLY A 82 -7.81 -25.43 -54.19
C GLY A 82 -8.93 -24.67 -53.46
N GLY A 83 -8.68 -24.08 -52.28
CA GLY A 83 -9.64 -23.19 -51.64
C GLY A 83 -9.87 -21.90 -52.44
N GLU A 84 -11.05 -21.29 -52.29
CA GLU A 84 -11.40 -20.00 -52.92
C GLU A 84 -10.28 -18.98 -52.69
N THR A 85 -9.66 -18.53 -53.78
CA THR A 85 -8.60 -17.52 -53.73
C THR A 85 -9.23 -16.20 -53.32
N ILE A 86 -8.73 -15.60 -52.24
CA ILE A 86 -9.07 -14.20 -51.93
C ILE A 86 -8.52 -13.35 -53.09
N PRO A 87 -9.36 -12.62 -53.84
CA PRO A 87 -8.90 -11.87 -55.02
C PRO A 87 -8.22 -10.57 -54.57
N ILE A 88 -6.98 -10.67 -54.10
CA ILE A 88 -6.18 -9.55 -53.60
C ILE A 88 -5.90 -8.56 -54.73
N GLU A 89 -5.72 -9.07 -55.95
CA GLU A 89 -5.56 -8.29 -57.17
C GLU A 89 -6.76 -7.38 -57.44
N ASP A 90 -7.99 -7.87 -57.24
CA ASP A 90 -9.20 -7.06 -57.40
C ASP A 90 -9.33 -6.05 -56.27
N TRP A 91 -8.95 -6.43 -55.05
CA TRP A 91 -9.00 -5.53 -53.89
C TRP A 91 -8.02 -4.37 -54.04
N ILE A 92 -6.75 -4.65 -54.38
CA ILE A 92 -5.71 -3.63 -54.58
C ILE A 92 -6.04 -2.74 -55.79
N ALA A 93 -6.49 -3.33 -56.91
CA ALA A 93 -6.85 -2.55 -58.10
C ALA A 93 -8.08 -1.65 -57.83
N ASN A 94 -9.09 -2.13 -57.09
CA ASN A 94 -10.23 -1.32 -56.67
C ASN A 94 -9.84 -0.23 -55.68
N LEU A 95 -8.91 -0.50 -54.75
CA LEU A 95 -8.41 0.48 -53.81
C LEU A 95 -7.68 1.61 -54.55
N ALA A 96 -6.80 1.27 -55.50
CA ALA A 96 -6.12 2.25 -56.34
C ALA A 96 -7.09 3.10 -57.18
N TYR A 97 -8.14 2.47 -57.74
CA TYR A 97 -9.21 3.18 -58.46
C TYR A 97 -9.90 4.22 -57.57
N TRP A 98 -10.34 3.82 -56.38
CA TRP A 98 -10.99 4.71 -55.42
C TRP A 98 -10.05 5.81 -54.92
N LEU A 99 -8.77 5.51 -54.72
CA LEU A 99 -7.77 6.50 -54.34
C LEU A 99 -7.60 7.58 -55.42
N ILE A 100 -7.52 7.19 -56.70
CA ILE A 100 -7.41 8.13 -57.82
C ILE A 100 -8.69 8.95 -57.98
N ILE A 101 -9.87 8.33 -57.83
CA ILE A 101 -11.13 9.08 -57.78
C ILE A 101 -11.12 10.07 -56.63
N LEU A 102 -10.63 9.70 -55.45
CA LEU A 102 -10.56 10.58 -54.30
C LEU A 102 -9.64 11.79 -54.60
N PHE A 103 -8.51 11.58 -55.27
CA PHE A 103 -7.67 12.66 -55.81
C PHE A 103 -8.42 13.56 -56.79
N ALA A 104 -9.19 12.97 -57.71
CA ALA A 104 -10.00 13.70 -58.68
C ALA A 104 -11.11 14.53 -58.01
N VAL A 105 -11.77 13.97 -57.00
CA VAL A 105 -12.78 14.66 -56.18
C VAL A 105 -12.15 15.81 -55.41
N VAL A 106 -10.99 15.60 -54.77
CA VAL A 106 -10.25 16.69 -54.10
C VAL A 106 -9.87 17.80 -55.09
N GLY A 107 -9.36 17.45 -56.26
CA GLY A 107 -9.04 18.40 -57.32
C GLY A 107 -10.26 19.17 -57.82
N PHE A 108 -11.39 18.48 -57.99
CA PHE A 108 -12.69 19.07 -58.33
C PHE A 108 -13.15 20.07 -57.26
N LEU A 109 -13.14 19.68 -55.99
CA LEU A 109 -13.54 20.53 -54.86
C LEU A 109 -12.62 21.74 -54.71
N ASN A 110 -11.32 21.55 -54.91
CA ASN A 110 -10.35 22.65 -54.88
C ASN A 110 -10.57 23.63 -56.05
N ALA A 111 -10.88 23.14 -57.25
CA ALA A 111 -11.22 23.99 -58.39
C ALA A 111 -12.50 24.80 -58.18
N LEU A 112 -13.45 24.30 -57.38
CA LEU A 112 -14.63 25.03 -56.92
C LEU A 112 -14.35 25.95 -55.71
N GLN A 113 -13.11 26.06 -55.25
CA GLN A 113 -12.70 26.82 -54.07
C GLN A 113 -13.40 26.37 -52.77
N LEU A 114 -13.81 25.10 -52.70
CA LEU A 114 -14.42 24.50 -51.52
C LEU A 114 -13.35 24.01 -50.53
N GLU A 115 -12.47 24.92 -50.10
CA GLU A 115 -11.30 24.62 -49.25
C GLU A 115 -11.69 23.96 -47.92
N ALA A 116 -12.79 24.40 -47.31
CA ALA A 116 -13.29 23.83 -46.04
C ALA A 116 -13.54 22.31 -46.14
N VAL A 117 -13.90 21.80 -47.32
CA VAL A 117 -14.18 20.39 -47.56
C VAL A 117 -12.97 19.68 -48.17
N SER A 118 -12.22 20.35 -49.05
CA SER A 118 -11.07 19.75 -49.73
C SER A 118 -9.86 19.58 -48.82
N GLN A 119 -9.65 20.45 -47.83
CA GLN A 119 -8.47 20.41 -46.95
C GLN A 119 -8.38 19.13 -46.10
N PRO A 120 -9.42 18.69 -45.37
CA PRO A 120 -9.38 17.42 -44.64
C PRO A 120 -9.16 16.22 -45.57
N LEU A 121 -9.82 16.24 -46.73
CA LEU A 121 -9.74 15.14 -47.71
C LEU A 121 -8.35 15.07 -48.37
N ASN A 122 -7.73 16.22 -48.63
CA ASN A 122 -6.35 16.33 -49.09
C ASN A 122 -5.35 15.86 -48.02
N SER A 123 -5.60 16.16 -46.74
CA SER A 123 -4.80 15.64 -45.63
C SER A 123 -4.83 14.10 -45.58
N LEU A 124 -6.02 13.50 -45.72
CA LEU A 124 -6.16 12.04 -45.80
C LEU A 124 -5.40 11.45 -46.99
N LEU A 125 -5.49 12.08 -48.17
CA LEU A 125 -4.74 11.65 -49.35
C LEU A 125 -3.23 11.71 -49.12
N ASN A 126 -2.73 12.82 -48.58
CA ASN A 126 -1.30 12.97 -48.26
C ASN A 126 -0.84 11.96 -47.21
N GLN A 127 -1.69 11.67 -46.22
CA GLN A 127 -1.40 10.67 -45.20
C GLN A 127 -1.30 9.27 -45.83
N VAL A 128 -2.28 8.85 -46.65
CA VAL A 128 -2.29 7.55 -47.33
C VAL A 128 -1.13 7.41 -48.32
N THR A 129 -0.82 8.43 -49.12
CA THR A 129 0.32 8.38 -50.04
C THR A 129 1.65 8.31 -49.30
N SER A 130 1.78 8.99 -48.16
CA SER A 130 2.98 8.88 -47.31
C SER A 130 3.17 7.47 -46.72
N PHE A 131 2.09 6.71 -46.52
CA PHE A 131 2.18 5.33 -46.04
C PHE A 131 2.70 4.37 -47.11
N LEU A 132 2.53 4.66 -48.40
CA LEU A 132 2.90 3.74 -49.47
C LEU A 132 4.40 3.43 -49.51
N PRO A 133 5.33 4.42 -49.47
CA PRO A 133 6.76 4.14 -49.34
C PRO A 133 7.13 3.42 -48.04
N LYS A 134 6.44 3.72 -46.93
CA LYS A 134 6.72 3.11 -45.62
C LYS A 134 6.38 1.62 -45.60
N ILE A 135 5.24 1.24 -46.19
CA ILE A 135 4.83 -0.16 -46.33
C ILE A 135 5.85 -0.93 -47.16
N LEU A 136 6.34 -0.34 -48.27
CA LEU A 136 7.38 -0.95 -49.09
C LEU A 136 8.69 -1.13 -48.31
N GLY A 137 9.13 -0.12 -47.56
CA GLY A 137 10.32 -0.22 -46.71
C GLY A 137 10.19 -1.29 -45.63
N ALA A 138 9.04 -1.38 -44.98
CA ALA A 138 8.74 -2.41 -43.99
C ALA A 138 8.71 -3.82 -44.59
N ALA A 139 8.14 -3.99 -45.79
CA ALA A 139 8.13 -5.26 -46.52
C ALA A 139 9.55 -5.69 -46.90
N PHE A 140 10.39 -4.75 -47.32
CA PHE A 140 11.81 -5.01 -47.59
C PHE A 140 12.57 -5.48 -46.34
N LEU A 141 12.38 -4.79 -45.21
CA LEU A 141 12.96 -5.19 -43.92
C LEU A 141 12.48 -6.56 -43.44
N LEU A 142 11.19 -6.88 -43.61
CA LEU A 142 10.64 -8.20 -43.34
C LEU A 142 11.31 -9.28 -44.19
N GLY A 143 11.54 -8.99 -45.48
CA GLY A 143 12.27 -9.88 -46.37
C GLY A 143 13.70 -10.15 -45.87
N ILE A 144 14.43 -9.11 -45.46
CA ILE A 144 15.76 -9.25 -44.86
C ILE A 144 15.69 -10.07 -43.57
N ALA A 145 14.74 -9.78 -42.69
CA ALA A 145 14.56 -10.49 -41.43
C ALA A 145 14.32 -11.99 -41.67
N TRP A 146 13.48 -12.34 -42.64
CA TRP A 146 13.20 -13.72 -43.01
C TRP A 146 14.44 -14.47 -43.51
N VAL A 147 15.22 -13.84 -44.39
CA VAL A 147 16.47 -14.42 -44.90
C VAL A 147 17.45 -14.63 -43.75
N LEU A 148 17.68 -13.59 -42.93
CA LEU A 148 18.61 -13.65 -41.81
C LEU A 148 18.20 -14.70 -40.78
N ALA A 149 16.91 -14.75 -40.43
CA ALA A 149 16.35 -15.72 -39.50
C ALA A 149 16.53 -17.15 -40.00
N THR A 150 16.27 -17.40 -41.29
CA THR A 150 16.44 -18.71 -41.90
C THR A 150 17.90 -19.14 -41.90
N VAL A 151 18.82 -18.23 -42.24
CA VAL A 151 20.27 -18.50 -42.23
C VAL A 151 20.76 -18.81 -40.82
N VAL A 152 20.38 -18.00 -39.82
CA VAL A 152 20.79 -18.23 -38.43
C VAL A 152 20.21 -19.53 -37.89
N LYS A 153 18.92 -19.80 -38.10
CA LYS A 153 18.29 -21.08 -37.71
C LYS A 153 19.09 -22.26 -38.28
N LEU A 154 19.43 -22.20 -39.57
CA LEU A 154 20.16 -23.25 -40.26
C LEU A 154 21.57 -23.46 -39.70
N VAL A 155 22.29 -22.37 -39.41
CA VAL A 155 23.64 -22.42 -38.83
C VAL A 155 23.60 -22.98 -37.41
N VAL A 156 22.65 -22.52 -36.59
CA VAL A 156 22.55 -22.93 -35.19
C VAL A 156 22.07 -24.36 -35.05
N THR A 157 21.03 -24.79 -35.77
CA THR A 157 20.55 -26.19 -35.68
C THR A 157 21.62 -27.17 -36.15
N ARG A 158 22.35 -26.84 -37.22
CA ARG A 158 23.49 -27.64 -37.68
C ARG A 158 24.65 -27.63 -36.68
N GLY A 159 24.97 -26.49 -36.07
CA GLY A 159 26.03 -26.36 -35.07
C GLY A 159 25.73 -27.14 -33.79
N LEU A 160 24.52 -26.99 -33.25
CA LEU A 160 24.09 -27.71 -32.04
C LEU A 160 23.98 -29.23 -32.29
N GLY A 161 23.47 -29.62 -33.46
CA GLY A 161 23.43 -31.03 -33.86
C GLY A 161 24.82 -31.64 -34.03
N ALA A 162 25.79 -30.90 -34.54
CA ALA A 162 27.19 -31.34 -34.60
C ALA A 162 27.82 -31.56 -33.21
N LEU A 163 27.39 -30.80 -32.21
CA LEU A 163 27.88 -30.89 -30.84
C LEU A 163 27.19 -31.97 -29.99
N ARG A 164 26.13 -32.62 -30.49
CA ARG A 164 25.40 -33.68 -29.77
C ARG A 164 24.99 -33.27 -28.36
N ILE A 165 24.50 -32.04 -28.24
CA ILE A 165 24.10 -31.44 -26.96
C ILE A 165 22.88 -32.17 -26.39
N ASP A 166 21.99 -32.62 -27.27
CA ASP A 166 20.78 -33.38 -26.93
C ASP A 166 21.15 -34.69 -26.18
N GLU A 167 22.19 -35.41 -26.60
CA GLU A 167 22.65 -36.63 -25.91
C GLU A 167 23.36 -36.34 -24.58
N ARG A 168 24.11 -35.23 -24.46
CA ARG A 168 24.83 -34.87 -23.22
C ARG A 168 23.91 -34.39 -22.10
N LEU A 169 22.73 -33.91 -22.45
CA LEU A 169 21.70 -33.48 -21.50
C LEU A 169 20.79 -34.62 -21.03
N GLY A 170 21.05 -35.86 -21.48
CA GLY A 170 20.49 -37.06 -20.86
C GLY A 170 18.96 -37.21 -21.02
N GLN A 171 18.36 -36.67 -22.07
CA GLN A 171 16.96 -36.97 -22.39
C GLN A 171 16.85 -38.46 -22.76
N SER A 172 16.43 -39.27 -21.80
CA SER A 172 16.26 -40.71 -22.01
C SER A 172 15.08 -40.97 -22.97
N PRO A 173 15.21 -41.84 -23.99
CA PRO A 173 14.28 -41.89 -25.14
C PRO A 173 12.91 -42.54 -24.88
N ARG A 174 12.32 -42.43 -23.69
CA ARG A 174 11.14 -43.22 -23.32
C ARG A 174 9.80 -42.49 -23.33
N ASP A 175 9.80 -41.16 -23.49
CA ASP A 175 8.59 -40.40 -23.84
C ASP A 175 8.89 -39.51 -25.05
N SER A 176 8.73 -40.11 -26.23
CA SER A 176 8.75 -39.44 -27.52
C SER A 176 7.64 -38.41 -27.60
N SER A 177 7.97 -37.17 -27.26
CA SER A 177 7.30 -35.99 -27.80
C SER A 177 8.37 -35.18 -28.54
N ASP A 178 8.51 -35.46 -29.84
CA ASP A 178 9.03 -34.73 -31.02
C ASP A 178 9.83 -33.40 -30.92
N PHE A 179 10.33 -32.97 -29.76
CA PHE A 179 10.99 -31.68 -29.61
C PHE A 179 12.47 -31.86 -29.27
N ALA A 180 13.30 -31.97 -30.31
CA ALA A 180 14.74 -31.80 -30.16
C ALA A 180 15.01 -30.39 -29.59
N LEU A 181 15.84 -30.28 -28.55
CA LEU A 181 16.18 -28.99 -27.93
C LEU A 181 16.89 -28.10 -28.95
N SER A 182 17.71 -28.70 -29.81
CA SER A 182 18.36 -28.04 -30.95
C SER A 182 17.38 -27.41 -31.95
N ASP A 183 16.26 -28.09 -32.28
CA ASP A 183 15.22 -27.50 -33.15
C ASP A 183 14.40 -26.43 -32.43
N THR A 184 14.13 -26.63 -31.15
CA THR A 184 13.41 -25.65 -30.32
C THR A 184 14.21 -24.35 -30.19
N ILE A 185 15.51 -24.44 -29.93
CA ILE A 185 16.42 -23.28 -29.90
C ILE A 185 16.52 -22.64 -31.29
N GLY A 186 16.62 -23.42 -32.36
CA GLY A 186 16.64 -22.91 -33.73
C GLY A 186 15.36 -22.15 -34.11
N ASN A 187 14.19 -22.69 -33.76
CA ASN A 187 12.89 -22.05 -33.95
C ASN A 187 12.75 -20.80 -33.08
N ALA A 188 13.18 -20.86 -31.82
CA ALA A 188 13.16 -19.71 -30.92
C ALA A 188 14.03 -18.57 -31.47
N LEU A 189 15.23 -18.87 -31.96
CA LEU A 189 16.13 -17.88 -32.58
C LEU A 189 15.56 -17.31 -33.88
N TYR A 190 14.88 -18.13 -34.69
CA TYR A 190 14.18 -17.63 -35.87
C TYR A 190 13.14 -16.56 -35.49
N TRP A 191 12.24 -16.87 -34.55
CA TRP A 191 11.25 -15.91 -34.07
C TRP A 191 11.90 -14.71 -33.36
N PHE A 192 12.99 -14.93 -32.63
CA PHE A 192 13.75 -13.88 -31.97
C PHE A 192 14.35 -12.89 -32.98
N ILE A 193 14.81 -13.36 -34.14
CA ILE A 193 15.32 -12.46 -35.19
C ILE A 193 14.19 -11.63 -35.77
N PHE A 194 13.02 -12.22 -36.02
CA PHE A 194 11.84 -11.43 -36.41
C PHE A 194 11.49 -10.38 -35.35
N LEU A 195 11.55 -10.77 -34.08
CA LEU A 195 11.33 -9.90 -32.94
C LEU A 195 12.39 -8.78 -32.88
N LEU A 196 13.66 -9.05 -33.18
CA LEU A 196 14.74 -8.06 -33.23
C LEU A 196 14.57 -7.06 -34.39
N PHE A 197 14.02 -7.50 -35.52
CA PHE A 197 13.72 -6.64 -36.66
C PHE A 197 12.41 -5.87 -36.48
N LEU A 198 11.52 -6.31 -35.59
CA LEU A 198 10.22 -5.70 -35.36
C LEU A 198 10.30 -4.19 -35.01
N PRO A 199 11.19 -3.69 -34.14
CA PRO A 199 11.31 -2.24 -33.87
C PRO A 199 11.68 -1.47 -35.14
N SER A 200 12.57 -2.04 -35.97
CA SER A 200 13.01 -1.44 -37.24
C SER A 200 11.86 -1.39 -38.26
N ILE A 201 11.08 -2.46 -38.34
CA ILE A 201 9.88 -2.55 -39.20
C ILE A 201 8.84 -1.52 -38.74
N LEU A 202 8.57 -1.43 -37.43
CA LEU A 202 7.61 -0.49 -36.86
C LEU A 202 8.04 0.97 -37.01
N SER A 203 9.33 1.29 -36.84
CA SER A 203 9.87 2.64 -37.07
C SER A 203 9.80 3.02 -38.55
N THR A 204 10.06 2.07 -39.47
CA THR A 204 9.89 2.31 -40.92
C THR A 204 8.44 2.61 -41.29
N LEU A 205 7.48 1.96 -40.61
CA LEU A 205 6.05 2.27 -40.75
C LEU A 205 5.64 3.61 -40.10
N GLN A 206 6.55 4.28 -39.39
CA GLN A 206 6.30 5.47 -38.57
C GLN A 206 5.12 5.30 -37.60
N LEU A 207 4.97 4.10 -37.04
CA LEU A 207 3.95 3.79 -36.02
C LEU A 207 4.41 4.17 -34.59
N GLU A 208 5.38 5.09 -34.50
CA GLU A 208 6.11 5.46 -33.28
C GLU A 208 5.20 6.06 -32.19
N GLY A 209 4.04 6.61 -32.56
CA GLY A 209 3.08 7.16 -31.59
C GLY A 209 2.18 6.10 -30.93
N THR A 210 1.74 5.09 -31.67
CA THR A 210 0.73 4.13 -31.20
C THR A 210 1.33 2.83 -30.67
N LEU A 211 2.52 2.46 -31.15
CA LEU A 211 3.18 1.21 -30.79
C LEU A 211 4.39 1.40 -29.86
N ARG A 212 4.63 2.63 -29.36
CA ARG A 212 5.71 2.91 -28.41
C ARG A 212 5.72 1.99 -27.18
N PRO A 213 4.58 1.66 -26.54
CA PRO A 213 4.60 0.71 -25.43
C PRO A 213 5.09 -0.68 -25.84
N VAL A 214 4.72 -1.15 -27.03
CA VAL A 214 5.15 -2.44 -27.57
C VAL A 214 6.65 -2.41 -27.89
N GLN A 215 7.14 -1.30 -28.45
CA GLN A 215 8.58 -1.08 -28.67
C GLN A 215 9.36 -1.08 -27.35
N ASN A 216 8.89 -0.35 -26.33
CA ASN A 216 9.53 -0.32 -25.02
C ASN A 216 9.57 -1.70 -24.35
N LEU A 217 8.49 -2.48 -24.43
CA LEU A 217 8.46 -3.85 -23.90
C LEU A 217 9.47 -4.74 -24.61
N LEU A 218 9.57 -4.58 -25.92
CA LEU A 218 10.53 -5.31 -26.71
C LEU A 218 11.97 -4.92 -26.38
N ASP A 219 12.26 -3.62 -26.27
CA ASP A 219 13.57 -3.12 -25.84
C ASP A 219 13.94 -3.64 -24.44
N GLN A 220 12.97 -3.71 -23.52
CA GLN A 220 13.16 -4.30 -22.19
C GLN A 220 13.48 -5.81 -22.29
N ILE A 221 12.71 -6.57 -23.08
CA ILE A 221 12.94 -8.01 -23.26
C ILE A 221 14.33 -8.27 -23.86
N LEU A 222 14.74 -7.48 -24.85
CA LEU A 222 16.07 -7.57 -25.46
C LEU A 222 17.18 -7.18 -24.48
N GLY A 223 16.97 -6.11 -23.71
CA GLY A 223 17.90 -5.62 -22.69
C GLY A 223 18.08 -6.58 -21.51
N ILE A 224 17.10 -7.46 -21.25
CA ILE A 224 17.18 -8.49 -20.21
C ILE A 224 18.10 -9.65 -20.63
N LEU A 225 18.34 -9.90 -21.92
CA LEU A 225 19.13 -11.06 -22.36
C LEU A 225 20.59 -11.09 -21.85
N PRO A 226 21.38 -10.00 -21.97
CA PRO A 226 22.72 -9.95 -21.37
C PRO A 226 22.67 -10.15 -19.84
N ASN A 227 21.66 -9.57 -19.20
CA ASN A 227 21.45 -9.61 -17.75
C ASN A 227 21.11 -11.03 -17.26
N ILE A 228 20.31 -11.80 -18.01
CA ILE A 228 20.04 -13.21 -17.72
C ILE A 228 21.34 -14.01 -17.69
N LEU A 229 22.21 -13.83 -18.68
CA LEU A 229 23.49 -14.55 -18.72
C LEU A 229 24.38 -14.19 -17.52
N ALA A 230 24.46 -12.90 -17.18
CA ALA A 230 25.20 -12.43 -16.01
C ALA A 230 24.63 -13.01 -14.70
N ALA A 231 23.31 -13.00 -14.54
CA ALA A 231 22.62 -13.55 -13.38
C ALA A 231 22.85 -15.06 -13.21
N ILE A 232 22.75 -15.83 -14.30
CA ILE A 232 23.03 -17.27 -14.30
C ILE A 232 24.47 -17.53 -13.89
N LEU A 233 25.43 -16.76 -14.43
CA LEU A 233 26.84 -16.92 -14.10
C LEU A 233 27.11 -16.61 -12.63
N ILE A 234 26.61 -15.49 -12.10
CA ILE A 234 26.75 -15.10 -10.68
C ILE A 234 26.08 -16.13 -9.77
N GLY A 235 24.84 -16.54 -10.09
CA GLY A 235 24.08 -17.52 -9.33
C GLY A 235 24.77 -18.89 -9.30
N ALA A 236 25.27 -19.37 -10.44
CA ALA A 236 25.98 -20.65 -10.52
C ALA A 236 27.28 -20.63 -9.72
N VAL A 237 28.09 -19.57 -9.87
CA VAL A 237 29.35 -19.42 -9.15
C VAL A 237 29.11 -19.33 -7.64
N GLY A 238 28.21 -18.46 -7.18
CA GLY A 238 27.99 -18.31 -5.75
C GLY A 238 27.24 -19.48 -5.12
N TRP A 239 26.36 -20.18 -5.84
CA TRP A 239 25.79 -21.45 -5.38
C TRP A 239 26.88 -22.52 -5.19
N PHE A 240 27.81 -22.62 -6.15
CA PHE A 240 28.94 -23.53 -6.07
C PHE A 240 29.84 -23.22 -4.86
N ILE A 241 30.17 -21.94 -4.65
CA ILE A 241 30.94 -21.48 -3.49
C ILE A 241 30.20 -21.81 -2.18
N ALA A 242 28.93 -21.47 -2.07
CA ALA A 242 28.12 -21.74 -0.88
C ALA A 242 28.11 -23.24 -0.53
N GLN A 243 27.97 -24.11 -1.54
CA GLN A 243 27.99 -25.55 -1.35
C GLN A 243 29.35 -26.06 -0.86
N ILE A 244 30.45 -25.55 -1.41
CA ILE A 244 31.81 -25.91 -0.95
C ILE A 244 32.00 -25.48 0.50
N VAL A 245 31.67 -24.22 0.82
CA VAL A 245 31.86 -23.67 2.17
C VAL A 245 31.01 -24.44 3.19
N ARG A 246 29.75 -24.75 2.87
CA ARG A 246 28.89 -25.59 3.73
C ARG A 246 29.55 -26.91 4.11
N ARG A 247 30.07 -27.62 3.10
CA ARG A 247 30.72 -28.93 3.29
C ARG A 247 31.97 -28.79 4.14
N LEU A 248 32.79 -27.77 3.83
CA LEU A 248 34.01 -27.50 4.59
C LEU A 248 33.70 -27.20 6.05
N VAL A 249 32.79 -26.27 6.32
CA VAL A 249 32.36 -25.89 7.68
C VAL A 249 31.78 -27.10 8.42
N THR A 250 30.85 -27.83 7.82
CA THR A 250 30.23 -29.02 8.46
C THR A 250 31.29 -30.05 8.84
N ASN A 251 32.23 -30.34 7.94
CA ASN A 251 33.28 -31.34 8.16
C ASN A 251 34.29 -30.89 9.22
N LEU A 252 34.63 -29.60 9.27
CA LEU A 252 35.55 -29.06 10.28
C LEU A 252 34.90 -29.04 11.67
N LEU A 253 33.64 -28.66 11.77
CA LEU A 253 32.92 -28.67 13.06
C LEU A 253 32.68 -30.08 13.60
N SER A 254 32.39 -31.04 12.72
CA SER A 254 32.24 -32.44 13.16
C SER A 254 33.57 -33.03 13.62
N ALA A 255 34.67 -32.73 12.91
CA ALA A 255 36.02 -33.17 13.29
C ALA A 255 36.50 -32.59 14.64
N THR A 256 36.11 -31.36 14.96
CA THR A 256 36.43 -30.71 16.26
C THR A 256 35.53 -31.16 17.41
N GLY A 257 34.48 -31.94 17.13
CA GLY A 257 33.61 -32.52 18.16
C GLY A 257 32.49 -31.58 18.64
N VAL A 258 32.13 -30.55 17.86
CA VAL A 258 31.01 -29.63 18.20
C VAL A 258 29.68 -30.39 18.33
N ASP A 259 29.54 -31.52 17.64
CA ASP A 259 28.37 -32.39 17.77
C ASP A 259 28.15 -32.89 19.21
N ARG A 260 29.23 -33.22 19.93
CA ARG A 260 29.17 -33.68 21.34
C ARG A 260 28.68 -32.58 22.29
N VAL A 261 28.98 -31.32 21.96
CA VAL A 261 28.52 -30.17 22.75
C VAL A 261 27.02 -30.01 22.57
N GLY A 262 26.50 -30.12 21.33
CA GLY A 262 25.06 -30.08 21.06
C GLY A 262 24.28 -31.18 21.78
N GLU A 263 24.84 -32.38 21.88
CA GLU A 263 24.26 -33.49 22.63
C GLU A 263 24.13 -33.17 24.13
N ARG A 264 25.13 -32.51 24.74
CA ARG A 264 25.09 -32.08 26.15
C ARG A 264 23.99 -31.06 26.44
N PHE A 265 23.59 -30.29 25.43
CA PHE A 265 22.51 -29.29 25.53
C PHE A 265 21.12 -29.87 25.14
N GLY A 266 21.00 -31.18 24.93
CA GLY A 266 19.71 -31.83 24.65
C GLY A 266 19.14 -31.55 23.25
N LEU A 267 19.95 -30.98 22.34
CA LEU A 267 19.52 -30.64 20.97
C LEU A 267 19.23 -31.88 20.11
N SER A 268 19.63 -33.07 20.55
CA SER A 268 19.36 -34.35 19.89
C SER A 268 17.89 -34.77 19.92
N ASN A 269 17.07 -34.21 20.82
CA ASN A 269 15.67 -34.59 20.99
C ASN A 269 14.68 -33.77 20.14
N LEU A 270 15.16 -32.75 19.39
CA LEU A 270 14.34 -32.01 18.44
C LEU A 270 14.22 -32.76 17.10
N GLY A 271 13.59 -33.94 17.13
CA GLY A 271 12.87 -34.51 15.98
C GLY A 271 13.60 -34.73 14.65
N GLY A 272 14.93 -34.74 14.58
CA GLY A 272 15.64 -34.95 13.31
C GLY A 272 17.12 -35.25 13.48
N ARG A 273 17.62 -36.21 12.70
CA ARG A 273 19.00 -36.75 12.64
C ARG A 273 20.08 -35.74 12.20
N GLN A 274 19.96 -34.47 12.54
CA GLN A 274 20.84 -33.41 12.05
C GLN A 274 21.76 -32.94 13.18
N SER A 275 23.05 -33.20 13.02
CA SER A 275 24.06 -32.81 14.01
C SER A 275 24.20 -31.29 14.09
N LEU A 276 24.66 -30.77 15.23
CA LEU A 276 24.86 -29.32 15.43
C LEU A 276 25.77 -28.74 14.33
N SER A 277 26.76 -29.52 13.88
CA SER A 277 27.65 -29.15 12.78
C SER A 277 26.91 -28.95 11.46
N TRP A 278 25.90 -29.79 11.14
CA TRP A 278 25.10 -29.64 9.93
C TRP A 278 24.21 -28.40 9.96
N ILE A 279 23.65 -28.08 11.14
CA ILE A 279 22.82 -26.89 11.34
C ILE A 279 23.69 -25.64 11.11
N ILE A 280 24.85 -25.56 11.77
CA ILE A 280 25.80 -24.46 11.59
C ILE A 280 26.26 -24.36 10.13
N GLY A 281 26.60 -25.48 9.50
CA GLY A 281 26.96 -25.51 8.08
C GLY A 281 25.85 -25.00 7.17
N THR A 282 24.59 -25.33 7.47
CA THR A 282 23.42 -24.85 6.71
C THR A 282 23.16 -23.36 6.96
N ILE A 283 23.39 -22.85 8.17
CA ILE A 283 23.33 -21.40 8.44
C ILE A 283 24.38 -20.67 7.59
N VAL A 284 25.62 -21.16 7.56
CA VAL A 284 26.68 -20.56 6.72
C VAL A 284 26.34 -20.64 5.24
N TYR A 285 25.77 -21.77 4.78
CA TYR A 285 25.27 -21.92 3.42
C TYR A 285 24.24 -20.83 3.07
N VAL A 286 23.22 -20.64 3.91
CA VAL A 286 22.18 -19.62 3.71
C VAL A 286 22.77 -18.21 3.75
N LEU A 287 23.73 -17.96 4.64
CA LEU A 287 24.38 -16.65 4.79
C LEU A 287 25.20 -16.25 3.56
N ILE A 288 25.75 -17.20 2.81
CA ILE A 288 26.43 -16.95 1.53
C ILE A 288 25.44 -16.91 0.37
N LEU A 289 24.43 -17.80 0.39
CA LEU A 289 23.47 -17.95 -0.70
C LEU A 289 22.55 -16.74 -0.83
N ILE A 290 22.06 -16.16 0.28
CA ILE A 290 21.14 -15.01 0.21
C ILE A 290 21.80 -13.81 -0.48
N PRO A 291 23.00 -13.32 -0.08
CA PRO A 291 23.68 -12.25 -0.79
C PRO A 291 24.00 -12.59 -2.25
N THR A 292 24.36 -13.85 -2.53
CA THR A 292 24.59 -14.31 -3.91
C THR A 292 23.31 -14.24 -4.75
N ALA A 293 22.19 -14.71 -4.21
CA ALA A 293 20.90 -14.68 -4.89
C ALA A 293 20.46 -13.24 -5.15
N ILE A 294 20.69 -12.34 -4.18
CA ILE A 294 20.48 -10.90 -4.35
C ILE A 294 21.35 -10.35 -5.49
N ALA A 295 22.65 -10.67 -5.52
CA ALA A 295 23.57 -10.23 -6.57
C ALA A 295 23.16 -10.75 -7.96
N ALA A 296 22.65 -11.99 -8.05
CA ALA A 296 22.13 -12.55 -9.29
C ALA A 296 20.83 -11.85 -9.74
N LEU A 297 19.92 -11.55 -8.81
CA LEU A 297 18.68 -10.80 -9.09
C LEU A 297 18.96 -9.34 -9.49
N GLU A 298 19.99 -8.73 -8.91
CA GLU A 298 20.46 -7.39 -9.27
C GLU A 298 21.07 -7.39 -10.68
N ALA A 299 21.89 -8.40 -11.01
CA ALA A 299 22.42 -8.58 -12.36
C ALA A 299 21.31 -8.83 -13.39
N LEU A 300 20.20 -9.45 -12.99
CA LEU A 300 19.00 -9.59 -13.82
C LEU A 300 18.24 -8.26 -14.02
N ASN A 301 18.62 -7.21 -13.29
CA ASN A 301 18.02 -5.88 -13.27
C ASN A 301 16.53 -5.89 -12.86
N ILE A 302 16.15 -6.80 -11.96
CA ILE A 302 14.79 -6.84 -11.39
C ILE A 302 14.79 -6.09 -10.06
N ALA A 303 14.99 -4.78 -10.14
CA ALA A 303 15.05 -3.87 -8.99
C ALA A 303 13.83 -4.00 -8.05
N ALA A 304 12.65 -4.30 -8.61
CA ALA A 304 11.43 -4.50 -7.84
C ALA A 304 11.51 -5.64 -6.81
N ILE A 305 12.39 -6.64 -7.02
CA ILE A 305 12.53 -7.81 -6.14
C ILE A 305 13.80 -7.70 -5.29
N SER A 306 14.92 -7.26 -5.89
CA SER A 306 16.21 -7.19 -5.19
C SER A 306 16.21 -6.13 -4.08
N LEU A 307 15.60 -4.96 -4.29
CA LEU A 307 15.61 -3.87 -3.29
C LEU A 307 14.89 -4.23 -1.99
N PRO A 308 13.64 -4.74 -2.00
CA PRO A 308 12.98 -5.18 -0.77
C PRO A 308 13.78 -6.26 -0.04
N ALA A 309 14.39 -7.21 -0.77
CA ALA A 309 15.20 -8.26 -0.17
C ALA A 309 16.46 -7.71 0.54
N ILE A 310 17.17 -6.76 -0.08
CA ILE A 310 18.32 -6.07 0.52
C ILE A 310 17.89 -5.31 1.78
N ASN A 311 16.76 -4.60 1.71
CA ASN A 311 16.22 -3.88 2.86
C ASN A 311 15.87 -4.82 4.02
N MET A 312 15.27 -5.98 3.73
CA MET A 312 15.00 -7.00 4.74
C MET A 312 16.29 -7.56 5.36
N LEU A 313 17.31 -7.87 4.55
CA LEU A 313 18.61 -8.33 5.05
C LEU A 313 19.25 -7.28 5.97
N ASN A 314 19.30 -6.01 5.52
CA ASN A 314 19.83 -4.91 6.32
C ASN A 314 19.05 -4.70 7.62
N GLN A 315 17.72 -4.84 7.58
CA GLN A 315 16.89 -4.78 8.79
C GLN A 315 17.24 -5.92 9.75
N VAL A 316 17.36 -7.16 9.27
CA VAL A 316 17.73 -8.32 10.11
C VAL A 316 19.12 -8.14 10.72
N LEU A 317 20.11 -7.72 9.92
CA LEU A 317 21.48 -7.49 10.40
C LEU A 317 21.55 -6.37 11.43
N ASN A 318 20.80 -5.28 11.23
CA ASN A 318 20.73 -4.17 12.18
C ASN A 318 19.92 -4.49 13.45
N LEU A 319 19.02 -5.48 13.40
CA LEU A 319 18.25 -5.92 14.57
C LEU A 319 19.11 -6.69 15.57
N VAL A 320 20.12 -7.45 15.12
CA VAL A 320 20.94 -8.28 16.02
C VAL A 320 21.65 -7.45 17.12
N PRO A 321 22.37 -6.36 16.80
CA PRO A 321 22.95 -5.50 17.83
C PRO A 321 21.91 -4.84 18.73
N LYS A 322 20.77 -4.42 18.16
CA LYS A 322 19.69 -3.75 18.89
C LYS A 322 19.00 -4.68 19.89
N LEU A 323 18.79 -5.94 19.53
CA LEU A 323 18.23 -6.95 20.42
C LEU A 323 19.12 -7.17 21.65
N PHE A 324 20.44 -7.23 21.44
CA PHE A 324 21.39 -7.32 22.53
C PHE A 324 21.34 -6.08 23.43
N ALA A 325 21.39 -4.88 22.84
CA ALA A 325 21.33 -3.62 23.59
C ALA A 325 20.02 -3.48 24.39
N ALA A 326 18.87 -3.81 23.79
CA ALA A 326 17.58 -3.81 24.45
C ALA A 326 17.52 -4.82 25.61
N GLY A 327 18.07 -6.02 25.41
CA GLY A 327 18.17 -7.04 26.46
C GLY A 327 19.01 -6.59 27.66
N VAL A 328 20.17 -6.00 27.41
CA VAL A 328 21.04 -5.44 28.46
C VAL A 328 20.30 -4.36 29.26
N VAL A 329 19.57 -3.47 28.57
CA VAL A 329 18.79 -2.40 29.21
C VAL A 329 17.68 -2.97 30.09
N LEU A 330 16.92 -3.96 29.62
CA LEU A 330 15.87 -4.60 30.43
C LEU A 330 16.44 -5.23 31.70
N VAL A 331 17.58 -5.93 31.60
CA VAL A 331 18.25 -6.52 32.78
C VAL A 331 18.69 -5.43 33.74
N GLY A 332 19.30 -4.35 33.24
CA GLY A 332 19.73 -3.21 34.06
C GLY A 332 18.57 -2.58 34.83
N PHE A 333 17.45 -2.28 34.15
CA PHE A 333 16.26 -1.73 34.77
C PHE A 333 15.58 -2.70 35.74
N TYR A 334 15.58 -4.01 35.48
CA TYR A 334 15.04 -4.98 36.44
C TYR A 334 15.81 -4.98 37.75
N ILE A 335 17.15 -4.92 37.70
CA ILE A 335 18.01 -4.86 38.88
C ILE A 335 17.72 -3.57 39.67
N VAL A 336 17.71 -2.43 39.00
CA VAL A 336 17.40 -1.12 39.62
C VAL A 336 15.97 -1.10 40.16
N GLY A 337 15.00 -1.57 39.39
CA GLY A 337 13.58 -1.58 39.75
C GLY A 337 13.28 -2.47 40.95
N LYS A 338 13.96 -3.62 41.05
CA LYS A 338 13.88 -4.48 42.25
C LYS A 338 14.43 -3.77 43.48
N PHE A 339 15.62 -3.17 43.36
CA PHE A 339 16.21 -2.41 44.46
C PHE A 339 15.30 -1.25 44.92
N VAL A 340 14.75 -0.49 43.99
CA VAL A 340 13.83 0.62 44.29
C VAL A 340 12.53 0.10 44.91
N SER A 341 11.97 -1.00 44.41
CA SER A 341 10.77 -1.64 44.97
C SER A 341 10.98 -2.10 46.41
N ASP A 342 12.10 -2.75 46.69
CA ASP A 342 12.44 -3.21 48.04
C ASP A 342 12.65 -2.01 48.98
N LEU A 343 13.33 -0.96 48.50
CA LEU A 343 13.52 0.28 49.25
C LEU A 343 12.18 0.98 49.55
N VAL A 344 11.28 1.10 48.57
CA VAL A 344 9.94 1.65 48.76
C VAL A 344 9.15 0.80 49.76
N THR A 345 9.14 -0.52 49.60
CA THR A 345 8.43 -1.45 50.51
C THR A 345 8.92 -1.28 51.95
N ASN A 346 10.24 -1.21 52.16
CA ASN A 346 10.85 -1.06 53.47
C ASN A 346 10.54 0.30 54.09
N ILE A 347 10.64 1.39 53.32
CA ILE A 347 10.32 2.74 53.79
C ILE A 347 8.84 2.82 54.16
N LEU A 348 7.93 2.35 53.30
CA LEU A 348 6.49 2.37 53.57
C LEU A 348 6.14 1.52 54.78
N THR A 349 6.76 0.33 54.92
CA THR A 349 6.60 -0.52 56.10
C THR A 349 7.08 0.20 57.37
N SER A 350 8.24 0.87 57.32
CA SER A 350 8.82 1.58 58.47
C SER A 350 7.95 2.73 58.98
N ILE A 351 7.22 3.41 58.08
CA ILE A 351 6.29 4.50 58.42
C ILE A 351 4.94 3.95 58.95
N GLY A 352 4.73 2.63 58.87
CA GLY A 352 3.49 1.99 59.30
C GLY A 352 2.40 1.96 58.24
N PHE A 353 2.76 2.11 56.95
CA PHE A 353 1.81 2.09 55.82
C PHE A 353 1.03 0.76 55.70
N ASN A 354 1.45 -0.30 56.39
CA ASN A 354 0.68 -1.54 56.46
C ASN A 354 -0.72 -1.35 57.07
N ASN A 355 -0.91 -0.30 57.87
CA ASN A 355 -2.21 0.07 58.45
C ASN A 355 -3.01 1.04 57.55
N PHE A 356 -2.55 1.33 56.33
CA PHE A 356 -3.19 2.28 55.41
C PHE A 356 -4.68 2.02 55.18
N PHE A 357 -5.09 0.76 55.03
CA PHE A 357 -6.51 0.42 54.85
C PHE A 357 -7.36 0.73 56.10
N GLN A 358 -6.80 0.57 57.31
CA GLN A 358 -7.47 0.96 58.55
C GLN A 358 -7.63 2.49 58.62
N TRP A 359 -6.64 3.25 58.16
CA TRP A 359 -6.71 4.71 58.06
C TRP A 359 -7.77 5.20 57.06
N LEU A 360 -7.98 4.44 55.97
CA LEU A 360 -9.08 4.64 55.04
C LEU A 360 -10.46 4.25 55.61
N GLY A 361 -10.52 3.68 56.82
CA GLY A 361 -11.75 3.22 57.46
C GLY A 361 -12.26 1.87 56.93
N ILE A 362 -11.39 1.09 56.29
CA ILE A 362 -11.69 -0.25 55.76
C ILE A 362 -11.08 -1.28 56.72
N SER A 363 -11.92 -1.93 57.53
CA SER A 363 -11.45 -2.97 58.47
C SER A 363 -10.97 -4.21 57.70
N THR A 364 -9.67 -4.44 57.66
CA THR A 364 -9.10 -5.70 57.14
C THR A 364 -9.37 -6.84 58.13
N PRO A 365 -9.95 -7.98 57.71
CA PRO A 365 -10.09 -9.15 58.58
C PRO A 365 -8.72 -9.57 59.12
N PRO A 366 -8.61 -9.98 60.41
CA PRO A 366 -7.35 -10.47 60.95
C PRO A 366 -6.88 -11.69 60.13
N PRO A 367 -5.55 -11.84 59.91
CA PRO A 367 -5.01 -13.02 59.25
C PRO A 367 -5.52 -14.26 59.98
N ARG A 368 -6.14 -15.20 59.26
CA ARG A 368 -6.53 -16.48 59.84
C ARG A 368 -5.26 -17.22 60.22
N THR A 369 -4.86 -17.15 61.48
CA THR A 369 -3.87 -18.06 62.04
C THR A 369 -4.50 -19.44 62.03
N THR A 370 -4.10 -20.28 61.07
CA THR A 370 -4.35 -21.71 61.14
C THR A 370 -3.53 -22.25 62.31
N THR A 371 -4.14 -22.31 63.50
CA THR A 371 -3.63 -23.15 64.58
C THR A 371 -3.46 -24.55 64.00
N PRO A 372 -2.25 -25.15 64.01
CA PRO A 372 -2.08 -26.53 63.59
C PRO A 372 -3.02 -27.37 64.44
N PHE A 373 -3.88 -28.17 63.79
CA PHE A 373 -4.72 -29.13 64.47
C PHE A 373 -3.84 -29.96 65.41
N SER A 374 -4.10 -29.85 66.72
CA SER A 374 -3.50 -30.77 67.70
C SER A 374 -4.12 -32.13 67.44
N THR A 375 -3.33 -33.05 66.87
CA THR A 375 -3.71 -34.45 66.71
C THR A 375 -3.85 -35.09 68.09
N SER A 376 -5.08 -35.29 68.57
CA SER A 376 -5.34 -36.32 69.58
C SER A 376 -4.99 -37.68 68.97
N PRO A 377 -4.30 -38.58 69.70
CA PRO A 377 -4.03 -39.92 69.19
C PRO A 377 -5.31 -40.75 69.25
N MET A 378 -5.95 -40.99 68.09
CA MET A 378 -6.93 -42.06 67.96
C MET A 378 -6.27 -43.30 67.36
N VAL A 379 -6.29 -44.36 68.16
CA VAL A 379 -5.96 -45.73 67.82
C VAL A 379 -7.04 -46.30 66.88
N GLY A 380 -6.60 -47.00 65.83
CA GLY A 380 -7.36 -48.09 65.21
C GLY A 380 -7.98 -47.81 63.84
N GLY A 381 -7.41 -48.50 62.83
CA GLY A 381 -8.21 -49.15 61.78
C GLY A 381 -8.43 -48.40 60.45
N THR A 382 -7.99 -49.08 59.39
CA THR A 382 -8.28 -48.90 57.95
C THR A 382 -7.59 -47.76 57.20
N GLU A 383 -6.76 -48.20 56.25
CA GLU A 383 -6.10 -47.41 55.22
C GLU A 383 -7.13 -46.67 54.36
N GLN A 384 -7.17 -45.35 54.51
CA GLN A 384 -7.57 -44.44 53.43
C GLN A 384 -6.40 -43.51 53.17
N PRO A 385 -5.94 -43.35 51.92
CA PRO A 385 -4.93 -42.36 51.61
C PRO A 385 -5.53 -40.98 51.90
N THR A 386 -5.16 -40.40 53.03
CA THR A 386 -5.43 -39.00 53.34
C THR A 386 -4.71 -38.18 52.27
N VAL A 387 -5.46 -37.74 51.27
CA VAL A 387 -4.99 -36.76 50.29
C VAL A 387 -4.61 -35.52 51.12
N ILE A 388 -3.32 -35.23 51.24
CA ILE A 388 -2.86 -33.93 51.72
C ILE A 388 -3.31 -32.93 50.66
N GLN A 389 -4.52 -32.42 50.82
CA GLN A 389 -5.00 -31.30 50.05
C GLN A 389 -4.17 -30.11 50.49
N THR A 390 -3.10 -29.81 49.75
CA THR A 390 -2.40 -28.52 49.82
C THR A 390 -3.40 -27.46 49.41
N GLU A 391 -4.19 -26.97 50.37
CA GLU A 391 -4.93 -25.74 50.20
C GLU A 391 -3.91 -24.64 49.85
N PRO A 392 -4.08 -23.92 48.72
CA PRO A 392 -3.18 -22.84 48.36
C PRO A 392 -3.28 -21.79 49.47
N THR A 393 -2.20 -21.65 50.24
CA THR A 393 -2.07 -20.62 51.27
C THR A 393 -2.02 -19.28 50.54
N VAL A 394 -3.18 -18.62 50.43
CA VAL A 394 -3.28 -17.31 49.77
C VAL A 394 -2.58 -16.31 50.69
N THR A 395 -1.29 -16.11 50.47
CA THR A 395 -0.49 -15.13 51.20
C THR A 395 -0.99 -13.75 50.77
N SER A 396 -1.78 -13.09 51.61
CA SER A 396 -2.24 -11.73 51.36
C SER A 396 -1.04 -10.79 51.41
N LYS A 397 -0.66 -10.22 50.27
CA LYS A 397 0.42 -9.22 50.18
C LYS A 397 0.08 -7.98 51.00
N THR A 398 1.06 -7.41 51.69
CA THR A 398 0.84 -6.21 52.50
C THR A 398 0.68 -4.96 51.61
N PRO A 399 0.03 -3.87 52.08
CA PRO A 399 -0.14 -2.65 51.27
C PRO A 399 1.18 -2.01 50.85
N SER A 400 2.22 -2.11 51.69
CA SER A 400 3.57 -1.62 51.36
C SER A 400 4.24 -2.48 50.28
N GLU A 401 4.10 -3.81 50.33
CA GLU A 401 4.56 -4.72 49.27
C GLU A 401 3.83 -4.46 47.96
N LEU A 402 2.52 -4.16 48.01
CA LEU A 402 1.75 -3.81 46.81
C LEU A 402 2.27 -2.52 46.18
N ALA A 403 2.57 -1.50 46.98
CA ALA A 403 3.18 -0.26 46.51
C ALA A 403 4.57 -0.50 45.89
N GLY A 404 5.41 -1.34 46.52
CA GLY A 404 6.70 -1.76 45.95
C GLY A 404 6.54 -2.43 44.59
N ILE A 405 5.61 -3.38 44.47
CA ILE A 405 5.31 -4.06 43.20
C ILE A 405 4.82 -3.08 42.14
N ILE A 406 3.97 -2.11 42.50
CA ILE A 406 3.50 -1.07 41.56
C ILE A 406 4.70 -0.26 41.05
N VAL A 407 5.63 0.11 41.92
CA VAL A 407 6.86 0.82 41.52
C VAL A 407 7.74 -0.05 40.63
N LEU A 408 7.90 -1.34 40.93
CA LEU A 408 8.61 -2.28 40.07
C LEU A 408 7.98 -2.36 38.68
N VAL A 409 6.65 -2.51 38.61
CA VAL A 409 5.91 -2.56 37.35
C VAL A 409 6.06 -1.26 36.57
N ALA A 410 5.98 -0.09 37.23
CA ALA A 410 6.17 1.20 36.59
C ALA A 410 7.58 1.34 35.99
N ILE A 411 8.62 0.97 36.74
CA ILE A 411 10.01 0.98 36.27
C ILE A 411 10.20 -0.01 35.11
N MET A 412 9.59 -1.20 35.18
CA MET A 412 9.64 -2.20 34.11
C MET A 412 8.89 -1.75 32.85
N LEU A 413 7.78 -1.00 32.97
CA LEU A 413 7.09 -0.43 31.82
C LEU A 413 7.92 0.66 31.14
N VAL A 414 8.61 1.50 31.92
CA VAL A 414 9.59 2.47 31.38
C VAL A 414 10.74 1.73 30.69
N ALA A 415 11.25 0.66 31.32
CA ALA A 415 12.30 -0.18 30.74
C ALA A 415 11.87 -0.80 29.42
N ALA A 416 10.64 -1.30 29.33
CA ALA A 416 10.07 -1.85 28.11
C ALA A 416 9.96 -0.78 27.00
N LEU A 417 9.57 0.45 27.35
CA LEU A 417 9.54 1.57 26.41
C LEU A 417 10.94 1.89 25.88
N THR A 418 11.95 1.98 26.76
CA THR A 418 13.34 2.23 26.36
C THR A 418 13.91 1.08 25.52
N ALA A 419 13.63 -0.17 25.89
CA ALA A 419 14.05 -1.34 25.13
C ALA A 419 13.44 -1.35 23.71
N VAL A 420 12.16 -1.03 23.59
CA VAL A 420 11.47 -0.94 22.29
C VAL A 420 11.96 0.23 21.44
N ASP A 421 12.30 1.36 22.06
CA ASP A 421 12.92 2.50 21.38
C ASP A 421 14.28 2.11 20.77
N ILE A 422 15.10 1.34 21.51
CA ILE A 422 16.37 0.78 21.02
C ILE A 422 16.14 -0.18 19.84
N LEU A 423 15.07 -0.98 19.88
CA LEU A 423 14.69 -1.84 18.75
C LEU A 423 14.23 -1.02 17.52
N GLN A 424 13.88 0.26 17.71
CA GLN A 424 13.35 1.18 16.69
C GLN A 424 12.04 0.67 16.04
N ILE A 425 11.22 -0.04 16.80
CA ILE A 425 9.91 -0.54 16.34
C ILE A 425 8.83 0.47 16.76
N GLN A 426 8.61 1.48 15.93
CA GLN A 426 7.70 2.61 16.21
C GLN A 426 6.30 2.16 16.62
N ALA A 427 5.77 1.10 16.01
CA ALA A 427 4.46 0.55 16.34
C ALA A 427 4.38 -0.04 17.77
N LEU A 428 5.45 -0.69 18.24
CA LEU A 428 5.49 -1.18 19.62
C LEU A 428 5.67 -0.02 20.60
N GLN A 429 6.44 1.00 20.22
CA GLN A 429 6.69 2.18 21.06
C GLN A 429 5.39 2.95 21.33
N SER A 430 4.56 3.14 20.30
CA SER A 430 3.27 3.82 20.46
C SER A 430 2.32 3.02 21.37
N VAL A 431 2.25 1.70 21.20
CA VAL A 431 1.40 0.83 22.02
C VAL A 431 1.83 0.87 23.49
N ILE A 432 3.12 0.69 23.78
CA ILE A 432 3.64 0.73 25.16
C ILE A 432 3.48 2.14 25.76
N GLY A 433 3.73 3.18 24.96
CA GLY A 433 3.55 4.57 25.39
C GLY A 433 2.10 4.87 25.79
N VAL A 434 1.13 4.43 24.99
CA VAL A 434 -0.31 4.57 25.34
C VAL A 434 -0.63 3.82 26.62
N ILE A 435 -0.14 2.58 26.79
CA ILE A 435 -0.33 1.80 28.03
C ILE A 435 0.27 2.54 29.24
N LEU A 436 1.44 3.15 29.09
CA LEU A 436 2.11 3.89 30.16
C LEU A 436 1.32 5.14 30.57
N VAL A 437 0.76 5.88 29.60
CA VAL A 437 -0.11 7.02 29.87
C VAL A 437 -1.38 6.58 30.61
N ILE A 438 -2.03 5.51 30.14
CA ILE A 438 -3.23 4.97 30.79
C ILE A 438 -2.90 4.50 32.22
N ALA A 439 -1.80 3.78 32.41
CA ALA A 439 -1.35 3.34 33.74
C ALA A 439 -1.08 4.53 34.67
N GLY A 440 -0.45 5.60 34.16
CA GLY A 440 -0.22 6.83 34.90
C GLY A 440 -1.51 7.55 35.29
N GLN A 441 -2.48 7.63 34.39
CA GLN A 441 -3.81 8.21 34.66
C GLN A 441 -4.57 7.39 35.72
N ILE A 442 -4.58 6.06 35.59
CA ILE A 442 -5.20 5.16 36.58
C ILE A 442 -4.56 5.37 37.95
N PHE A 443 -3.22 5.40 38.00
CA PHE A 443 -2.49 5.63 39.25
C PHE A 443 -2.85 6.98 39.88
N LEU A 444 -2.83 8.07 39.10
CA LEU A 444 -3.22 9.39 39.60
C LEU A 444 -4.66 9.42 40.11
N GLY A 445 -5.59 8.78 39.40
CA GLY A 445 -6.98 8.68 39.85
C GLY A 445 -7.13 7.89 41.16
N LEU A 446 -6.36 6.80 41.33
CA LEU A 446 -6.33 6.06 42.59
C LEU A 446 -5.76 6.90 43.74
N VAL A 447 -4.72 7.69 43.49
CA VAL A 447 -4.14 8.60 44.49
C VAL A 447 -5.16 9.67 44.90
N VAL A 448 -5.81 10.32 43.94
CA VAL A 448 -6.87 11.32 44.20
C VAL A 448 -8.01 10.68 45.00
N PHE A 449 -8.44 9.48 44.63
CA PHE A 449 -9.49 8.75 45.33
C PHE A 449 -9.10 8.42 46.78
N ALA A 450 -7.88 7.92 46.99
CA ALA A 450 -7.36 7.57 48.31
C ALA A 450 -7.28 8.78 49.24
N ILE A 451 -6.70 9.89 48.77
CA ILE A 451 -6.63 11.15 49.53
C ILE A 451 -8.03 11.65 49.84
N GLY A 452 -8.94 11.57 48.88
CA GLY A 452 -10.31 11.99 49.08
C GLY A 452 -11.05 11.14 50.12
N LEU A 453 -10.91 9.82 50.11
CA LEU A 453 -11.52 8.96 51.13
C LEU A 453 -11.02 9.32 52.53
N TYR A 454 -9.74 9.64 52.66
CA TYR A 454 -9.19 10.15 53.91
C TYR A 454 -9.87 11.47 54.34
N LEU A 455 -10.01 12.45 53.43
CA LEU A 455 -10.70 13.71 53.71
C LEU A 455 -12.18 13.52 54.09
N ALA A 456 -12.87 12.57 53.44
CA ALA A 456 -14.27 12.26 53.75
C ALA A 456 -14.44 11.76 55.20
N ASN A 457 -13.53 10.87 55.62
CA ASN A 457 -13.54 10.33 56.98
C ASN A 457 -13.10 11.39 58.01
N LEU A 458 -12.13 12.24 57.66
CA LEU A 458 -11.73 13.37 58.50
C LEU A 458 -12.91 14.31 58.73
N ALA A 459 -13.62 14.71 57.68
CA ALA A 459 -14.82 15.55 57.78
C ALA A 459 -15.89 14.88 58.65
N TYR A 460 -16.15 13.59 58.45
CA TYR A 460 -17.09 12.82 59.27
C TYR A 460 -16.74 12.88 60.76
N ASN A 461 -15.47 12.62 61.09
CA ASN A 461 -14.98 12.58 62.47
C ASN A 461 -14.99 13.96 63.13
N LEU A 462 -14.62 15.02 62.40
CA LEU A 462 -14.67 16.38 62.92
C LEU A 462 -16.11 16.82 63.21
N ILE A 463 -17.05 16.53 62.31
CA ILE A 463 -18.45 16.90 62.50
C ILE A 463 -19.08 16.10 63.65
N ILE A 464 -18.78 14.80 63.78
CA ILE A 464 -19.36 14.01 64.88
C ILE A 464 -18.81 14.43 66.25
N SER A 465 -17.56 14.93 66.29
CA SER A 465 -16.93 15.44 67.51
C SER A 465 -17.45 16.81 67.97
N SER A 466 -18.21 17.53 67.13
CA SER A 466 -18.73 18.87 67.44
C SER A 466 -19.83 18.93 68.52
N GLY A 467 -20.34 17.78 68.97
CA GLY A 467 -21.31 17.70 70.08
C GLY A 467 -22.73 18.20 69.76
N THR A 468 -23.03 18.56 68.51
CA THR A 468 -24.36 19.03 68.12
C THR A 468 -25.39 17.90 68.12
N ARG A 469 -26.65 18.21 68.49
CA ARG A 469 -27.74 17.22 68.62
C ARG A 469 -28.03 16.45 67.31
N GLN A 470 -27.61 16.98 66.17
CA GLN A 470 -27.76 16.38 64.83
C GLN A 470 -26.41 16.05 64.15
N ALA A 471 -25.30 16.05 64.90
CA ALA A 471 -23.94 15.86 64.38
C ALA A 471 -23.80 14.62 63.48
N ARG A 472 -24.48 13.52 63.82
CA ARG A 472 -24.42 12.27 63.05
C ARG A 472 -24.99 12.42 61.63
N ILE A 473 -26.14 13.08 61.49
CA ILE A 473 -26.80 13.27 60.19
C ILE A 473 -25.94 14.20 59.34
N LEU A 474 -25.45 15.29 59.93
CA LEU A 474 -24.61 16.27 59.24
C LEU A 474 -23.27 15.66 58.80
N ALA A 475 -22.65 14.84 59.66
CA ALA A 475 -21.41 14.13 59.36
C ALA A 475 -21.60 13.12 58.21
N GLN A 476 -22.69 12.34 58.24
CA GLN A 476 -22.96 11.34 57.21
C GLN A 476 -23.26 11.98 55.85
N THR A 477 -24.04 13.05 55.84
CA THR A 477 -24.30 13.82 54.61
C THR A 477 -22.99 14.38 54.05
N ALA A 478 -22.16 15.02 54.88
CA ALA A 478 -20.86 15.55 54.46
C ALA A 478 -19.96 14.46 53.88
N ARG A 479 -19.86 13.30 54.53
CA ARG A 479 -19.06 12.16 54.05
C ARG A 479 -19.53 11.67 52.69
N ILE A 480 -20.83 11.48 52.51
CA ILE A 480 -21.42 11.00 51.24
C ILE A 480 -21.20 12.03 50.12
N SER A 481 -21.41 13.31 50.40
CA SER A 481 -21.15 14.40 49.44
C SER A 481 -19.69 14.41 49.00
N ILE A 482 -18.76 14.31 49.95
CA ILE A 482 -17.32 14.31 49.67
C ILE A 482 -16.96 13.06 48.85
N ILE A 483 -17.37 11.85 49.24
CA ILE A 483 -17.10 10.60 48.49
C ILE A 483 -17.63 10.69 47.06
N THR A 484 -18.84 11.22 46.87
CA THR A 484 -19.45 11.36 45.53
C THR A 484 -18.62 12.30 44.65
N LEU A 485 -18.22 13.46 45.19
CA LEU A 485 -17.37 14.43 44.50
C LEU A 485 -16.00 13.83 44.13
N ILE A 486 -15.34 13.15 45.07
CA ILE A 486 -14.03 12.54 44.86
C ILE A 486 -14.11 11.41 43.85
N SER A 487 -15.18 10.62 43.88
CA SER A 487 -15.36 9.52 42.92
C SER A 487 -15.43 10.06 41.49
N ALA A 488 -16.17 11.15 41.26
CA ALA A 488 -16.22 11.83 39.97
C ALA A 488 -14.83 12.38 39.57
N MET A 489 -14.13 13.06 40.49
CA MET A 489 -12.79 13.61 40.23
C MET A 489 -11.75 12.51 39.95
N ALA A 490 -11.83 11.38 40.65
CA ALA A 490 -10.96 10.24 40.45
C ALA A 490 -11.20 9.60 39.07
N LEU A 491 -12.47 9.36 38.69
CA LEU A 491 -12.81 8.82 37.36
C LEU A 491 -12.35 9.75 36.23
N GLN A 492 -12.50 11.06 36.42
CA GLN A 492 -11.99 12.07 35.49
C GLN A 492 -10.45 11.98 35.35
N GLN A 493 -9.73 11.84 36.47
CA GLN A 493 -8.26 11.72 36.46
C GLN A 493 -7.77 10.40 35.84
N MET A 494 -8.56 9.32 35.94
CA MET A 494 -8.28 8.05 35.26
C MET A 494 -8.48 8.12 33.74
N GLY A 495 -8.99 9.23 33.20
CA GLY A 495 -9.26 9.38 31.77
C GLY A 495 -10.53 8.65 31.31
N VAL A 496 -11.38 8.20 32.23
CA VAL A 496 -12.62 7.48 31.91
C VAL A 496 -13.68 8.49 31.49
N ALA A 497 -13.79 8.71 30.18
CA ALA A 497 -14.78 9.58 29.54
C ALA A 497 -14.99 10.91 30.31
N PRO A 498 -13.95 11.76 30.43
CA PRO A 498 -13.98 12.93 31.31
C PRO A 498 -15.16 13.86 31.02
N ASP A 499 -15.56 14.01 29.76
CA ASP A 499 -16.71 14.82 29.37
C ASP A 499 -18.03 14.24 29.87
N ILE A 500 -18.19 12.91 29.82
CA ILE A 500 -19.39 12.22 30.32
C ILE A 500 -19.46 12.38 31.84
N VAL A 501 -18.34 12.20 32.54
CA VAL A 501 -18.28 12.34 34.01
C VAL A 501 -18.57 13.79 34.42
N ASN A 502 -17.96 14.77 33.76
CA ASN A 502 -18.18 16.20 34.02
C ASN A 502 -19.63 16.61 33.78
N LEU A 503 -20.22 16.17 32.67
CA LEU A 503 -21.61 16.47 32.33
C LEU A 503 -22.57 15.78 33.31
N ALA A 504 -22.38 14.49 33.58
CA ALA A 504 -23.25 13.74 34.50
C ALA A 504 -23.22 14.34 35.91
N PHE A 505 -22.02 14.65 36.42
CA PHE A 505 -21.88 15.27 37.74
C PHE A 505 -22.39 16.72 37.76
N GLY A 506 -22.09 17.50 36.73
CA GLY A 506 -22.59 18.87 36.58
C GLY A 506 -24.11 18.93 36.53
N LEU A 507 -24.76 18.02 35.79
CA LEU A 507 -26.21 17.89 35.76
C LEU A 507 -26.79 17.37 37.08
N LEU A 508 -26.12 16.43 37.75
CA LEU A 508 -26.56 15.92 39.04
C LEU A 508 -26.52 17.01 40.11
N VAL A 509 -25.39 17.70 40.26
CA VAL A 509 -25.24 18.80 41.22
C VAL A 509 -26.14 19.96 40.84
N GLY A 510 -26.21 20.30 39.55
CA GLY A 510 -27.13 21.33 39.05
C GLY A 510 -28.60 20.99 39.34
N GLY A 511 -29.00 19.74 39.14
CA GLY A 511 -30.35 19.24 39.43
C GLY A 511 -30.67 19.27 40.92
N ILE A 512 -29.74 18.85 41.79
CA ILE A 512 -29.90 18.97 43.24
C ILE A 512 -30.00 20.44 43.65
N ALA A 513 -29.17 21.32 43.10
CA ALA A 513 -29.21 22.75 43.39
C ALA A 513 -30.56 23.36 43.01
N VAL A 514 -31.09 23.05 41.82
CA VAL A 514 -32.42 23.48 41.38
C VAL A 514 -33.52 22.91 42.27
N ALA A 515 -33.45 21.62 42.63
CA ALA A 515 -34.43 20.99 43.51
C ALA A 515 -34.48 21.66 44.90
N ILE A 516 -33.31 21.94 45.49
CA ILE A 516 -33.20 22.66 46.76
C ILE A 516 -33.74 24.09 46.60
N ALA A 517 -33.34 24.80 45.55
CA ALA A 517 -33.81 26.16 45.30
C ALA A 517 -35.34 26.23 45.16
N LEU A 518 -35.96 25.26 44.47
CA LEU A 518 -37.40 25.16 44.33
C LEU A 518 -38.08 24.76 45.65
N ALA A 519 -37.54 23.79 46.38
CA ALA A 519 -38.09 23.34 47.66
C ALA A 519 -38.10 24.47 48.71
N PHE A 520 -36.99 25.20 48.85
CA PHE A 520 -36.90 26.35 49.75
C PHE A 520 -37.67 27.56 49.23
N GLY A 521 -37.61 27.85 47.93
CA GLY A 521 -38.29 29.01 47.34
C GLY A 521 -39.80 28.92 47.40
N LEU A 522 -40.37 27.74 47.13
CA LEU A 522 -41.81 27.51 47.22
C LEU A 522 -42.27 27.29 48.66
N GLY A 523 -41.55 26.49 49.46
CA GLY A 523 -41.93 26.16 50.84
C GLY A 523 -41.64 27.25 51.88
N GLY A 524 -40.75 28.20 51.58
CA GLY A 524 -40.41 29.32 52.46
C GLY A 524 -41.19 30.60 52.20
N ARG A 525 -42.09 30.60 51.20
CA ARG A 525 -42.80 31.80 50.75
C ARG A 525 -43.65 32.41 51.86
N GLU A 526 -44.43 31.60 52.59
CA GLU A 526 -45.28 32.10 53.68
C GLU A 526 -44.43 32.70 54.80
N VAL A 527 -43.38 31.99 55.22
CA VAL A 527 -42.47 32.41 56.30
C VAL A 527 -41.76 33.73 55.94
N ALA A 528 -41.25 33.84 54.72
CA ALA A 528 -40.63 35.08 54.24
C ALA A 528 -41.64 36.24 54.17
N GLY A 529 -42.88 35.96 53.74
CA GLY A 529 -43.96 36.94 53.71
C GLY A 529 -44.36 37.45 55.09
N GLU A 530 -44.48 36.56 56.07
CA GLU A 530 -44.76 36.92 57.46
C GLU A 530 -43.64 37.74 58.07
N GLN A 531 -42.38 37.34 57.87
CA GLN A 531 -41.23 38.06 58.40
C GLN A 531 -41.12 39.47 57.79
N LEU A 532 -41.36 39.61 56.49
CA LEU A 532 -41.36 40.92 55.81
C LEU A 532 -42.50 41.82 56.30
N ARG A 533 -43.69 41.27 56.53
CA ARG A 533 -44.84 42.00 57.11
C ARG A 533 -44.56 42.44 58.54
N SER A 534 -43.97 41.57 59.36
CA SER A 534 -43.53 41.89 60.72
C SER A 534 -42.53 43.04 60.72
N TRP A 535 -41.54 42.98 59.82
CA TRP A 535 -40.54 44.03 59.67
C TRP A 535 -41.16 45.36 59.21
N LEU A 536 -42.04 45.33 58.21
CA LEU A 536 -42.77 46.51 57.73
C LEU A 536 -43.63 47.16 58.83
N ASN A 537 -44.30 46.35 59.64
CA ASN A 537 -45.11 46.83 60.77
C ASN A 537 -44.24 47.47 61.86
N SER A 538 -43.03 46.96 62.08
CA SER A 538 -42.09 47.56 63.05
C SER A 538 -41.60 48.94 62.64
N PHE A 539 -41.54 49.23 61.33
CA PHE A 539 -41.23 50.57 60.80
C PHE A 539 -42.45 51.50 60.78
N LYS A 540 -43.66 50.97 60.63
CA LYS A 540 -44.90 51.77 60.58
C LYS A 540 -45.38 52.24 61.97
N ASN A 541 -44.91 51.59 63.03
CA ASN A 541 -45.20 51.92 64.44
C ASN A 541 -44.12 52.80 65.10
N ARG A 542 -43.22 53.37 64.29
CA ARG A 542 -42.38 54.53 64.65
C ARG A 542 -42.81 55.70 63.80
#